data_AF-A0A0D1ZHC4-F1
#
_entry.id   AF-A0A0D1ZHC4-F1
#
_cell.length_a   1.000
_cell.length_b   1.000
_cell.length_c   1.000
_cell.angle_alpha   90.00
_cell.angle_beta   90.00
_cell.angle_gamma   90.00
#
_symmetry.space_group_name_H-M   'P 1'
#
loop_
_entity.id
_entity.type
_entity.pdbx_description
1 polymer ?
#
loop_
_entity_poly.entity_id
_entity_poly.type
_entity_poly.pdbx_seq_one_letter_code
_entity_poly.pdbx_strand_id
1 'polypeptide(L)'
;MTAASEELVRMVASDPKYGYNVPPENVIGVTMLLKNETDGELTTARKQIEDDEYDEQANLDLVMTPYLWTPLTWFSGKQAAIFEYIDQWKMPVLVGGDTPTSDGYMLFHGVDTSKGGIHLWINRRESYLEQIQDMIAENVEGQMAAGLEVTADKNWVIVTPAEILGS
;
A
#
# COMPACT_ATOMS: atom_id res chain seq x y z
N MET A 1 -1.75 -1.74 -1.74
CA MET A 1 -0.81 -1.90 -0.61
C MET A 1 -1.51 -1.61 0.71
N THR A 2 -1.30 -2.41 1.75
CA THR A 2 -2.07 -2.36 3.00
C THR A 2 -1.20 -2.61 4.22
N ALA A 3 -1.58 -2.07 5.38
CA ALA A 3 -0.94 -2.36 6.67
C ALA A 3 -1.57 -3.56 7.40
N ALA A 4 -2.56 -4.23 6.79
CA ALA A 4 -3.14 -5.47 7.29
C ALA A 4 -2.40 -6.69 6.73
N SER A 5 -2.69 -7.89 7.24
CA SER A 5 -2.15 -9.14 6.71
C SER A 5 -2.38 -9.25 5.20
N GLU A 6 -1.33 -9.55 4.44
CA GLU A 6 -1.39 -9.67 2.98
C GLU A 6 -2.41 -10.71 2.54
N GLU A 7 -2.38 -11.90 3.13
CA GLU A 7 -3.28 -13.01 2.79
C GLU A 7 -4.75 -12.65 3.08
N LEU A 8 -5.02 -12.01 4.21
CA LEU A 8 -6.40 -11.61 4.56
C LEU A 8 -6.95 -10.54 3.61
N VAL A 9 -6.10 -9.62 3.15
CA VAL A 9 -6.52 -8.62 2.18
C VAL A 9 -6.69 -9.23 0.80
N ARG A 10 -5.85 -10.20 0.41
CA ARG A 10 -5.97 -10.91 -0.85
C ARG A 10 -7.31 -11.63 -0.98
N MET A 11 -7.77 -12.28 0.09
CA MET A 11 -9.08 -12.92 0.16
C MET A 11 -10.27 -11.98 -0.10
N VAL A 12 -10.07 -10.65 -0.03
CA VAL A 12 -11.11 -9.66 -0.35
C VAL A 12 -10.83 -8.94 -1.66
N ALA A 13 -9.60 -8.45 -1.85
CA ALA A 13 -9.24 -7.62 -3.00
C ALA A 13 -9.16 -8.43 -4.30
N SER A 14 -8.84 -9.71 -4.22
CA SER A 14 -8.67 -10.58 -5.39
C SER A 14 -9.86 -11.49 -5.65
N ASP A 15 -10.69 -11.76 -4.64
CA ASP A 15 -11.90 -12.56 -4.82
C ASP A 15 -12.94 -11.78 -5.67
N PRO A 16 -13.33 -12.30 -6.86
CA PRO A 16 -14.30 -11.65 -7.75
C PRO A 16 -15.64 -11.33 -7.09
N LYS A 17 -16.00 -12.05 -6.01
CA LYS A 17 -17.23 -11.80 -5.23
C LYS A 17 -17.33 -10.36 -4.73
N TYR A 18 -16.20 -9.71 -4.43
CA TYR A 18 -16.18 -8.34 -3.92
C TYR A 18 -15.98 -7.27 -5.01
N GLY A 19 -15.78 -7.68 -6.26
CA GLY A 19 -15.78 -6.80 -7.43
C GLY A 19 -14.51 -5.97 -7.66
N TYR A 20 -13.51 -6.05 -6.79
CA TYR A 20 -12.23 -5.35 -6.97
C TYR A 20 -11.36 -5.99 -8.08
N ASN A 21 -11.36 -7.33 -8.15
CA ASN A 21 -10.64 -8.11 -9.15
C ASN A 21 -9.15 -7.74 -9.27
N VAL A 22 -8.51 -7.41 -8.15
CA VAL A 22 -7.07 -7.12 -8.14
C VAL A 22 -6.33 -8.43 -8.35
N PRO A 23 -5.37 -8.52 -9.29
CA PRO A 23 -4.54 -9.72 -9.43
C PRO A 23 -3.89 -10.08 -8.08
N PRO A 24 -3.99 -11.35 -7.61
CA PRO A 24 -3.50 -11.78 -6.30
C PRO A 24 -2.06 -11.37 -6.00
N GLU A 25 -1.19 -11.39 -7.01
CA GLU A 25 0.21 -11.02 -6.95
C GLU A 25 0.44 -9.52 -6.68
N ASN A 26 -0.53 -8.67 -7.05
CA ASN A 26 -0.50 -7.23 -6.85
C ASN A 26 -1.05 -6.82 -5.47
N VAL A 27 -1.56 -7.77 -4.68
CA VAL A 27 -1.93 -7.53 -3.28
C VAL A 27 -0.68 -7.63 -2.41
N ILE A 28 -0.21 -6.47 -1.96
CA ILE A 28 0.97 -6.30 -1.11
C ILE A 28 0.52 -5.83 0.28
N GLY A 29 0.85 -6.59 1.33
CA GLY A 29 0.43 -6.33 2.70
C GLY A 29 1.47 -6.72 3.73
N VAL A 30 1.07 -6.85 4.99
CA VAL A 30 1.96 -7.33 6.05
C VAL A 30 2.12 -8.82 5.85
N THR A 31 3.29 -9.22 5.37
CA THR A 31 3.61 -10.61 5.10
C THR A 31 4.09 -11.29 6.37
N MET A 32 3.62 -12.51 6.60
CA MET A 32 4.10 -13.41 7.64
C MET A 32 4.53 -14.72 7.00
N LEU A 33 5.48 -15.44 7.62
CA LEU A 33 5.84 -16.76 7.15
C LEU A 33 4.63 -17.69 7.21
N LEU A 34 4.38 -18.37 6.10
CA LEU A 34 3.43 -19.45 5.96
C LEU A 34 4.18 -20.76 6.17
N LYS A 35 3.60 -21.66 6.96
CA LYS A 35 4.20 -22.95 7.31
C LYS A 35 3.37 -24.10 6.76
N ASN A 36 4.02 -25.01 6.07
CA ASN A 36 3.46 -26.33 5.79
C ASN A 36 3.61 -27.21 7.05
N GLU A 37 2.49 -27.69 7.61
CA GLU A 37 2.52 -28.51 8.81
C GLU A 37 2.99 -29.96 8.56
N THR A 38 3.00 -30.41 7.31
CA THR A 38 3.39 -31.78 6.94
C THR A 38 4.90 -31.99 7.03
N ASP A 39 5.68 -31.05 6.50
CA ASP A 39 7.15 -31.13 6.41
C ASP A 39 7.88 -29.99 7.13
N GLY A 40 7.17 -28.95 7.57
CA GLY A 40 7.72 -27.81 8.27
C GLY A 40 8.30 -26.73 7.35
N GLU A 41 8.12 -26.83 6.03
CA GLU A 41 8.59 -25.82 5.08
C GLU A 41 7.99 -24.45 5.36
N LEU A 42 8.80 -23.41 5.16
CA LEU A 42 8.41 -22.01 5.37
C LEU A 42 8.50 -21.24 4.05
N THR A 43 7.44 -20.52 3.72
CA THR A 43 7.37 -19.69 2.52
C THR A 43 6.57 -18.41 2.77
N THR A 44 6.44 -17.57 1.75
CA THR A 44 5.49 -16.45 1.70
C THR A 44 5.00 -16.31 0.27
N ALA A 45 3.82 -15.68 0.08
CA ALA A 45 3.39 -15.30 -1.27
C ALA A 45 4.41 -14.38 -1.95
N ARG A 46 5.01 -13.43 -1.22
CA ARG A 46 6.06 -12.53 -1.76
C ARG A 46 7.25 -13.31 -2.33
N LYS A 47 7.75 -14.29 -1.59
CA LYS A 47 8.85 -15.16 -2.04
C LYS A 47 8.46 -15.93 -3.30
N GLN A 48 7.29 -16.58 -3.29
CA GLN A 48 6.84 -17.36 -4.45
C GLN A 48 6.62 -16.50 -5.70
N ILE A 49 6.15 -15.26 -5.54
CA ILE A 49 5.96 -14.32 -6.66
C ILE A 49 7.30 -13.88 -7.23
N GLU A 50 8.29 -13.61 -6.38
CA GLU A 50 9.65 -13.29 -6.82
C GLU A 50 10.30 -14.45 -7.58
N ASP A 51 10.01 -15.69 -7.17
CA ASP A 51 10.51 -16.91 -7.80
C ASP A 51 9.70 -17.37 -9.03
N ASP A 52 8.66 -16.63 -9.46
CA ASP A 52 7.72 -17.02 -10.54
C ASP A 52 6.99 -18.37 -10.29
N GLU A 53 6.82 -18.77 -9.03
CA GLU A 53 6.25 -20.06 -8.59
C GLU A 53 4.92 -19.88 -7.82
N TYR A 54 4.34 -18.69 -7.82
CA TYR A 54 3.15 -18.39 -7.03
C TYR A 54 1.88 -19.10 -7.52
N ASP A 55 1.29 -19.89 -6.62
CA ASP A 55 -0.04 -20.48 -6.75
C ASP A 55 -0.83 -20.20 -5.47
N GLU A 56 -1.88 -19.38 -5.57
CA GLU A 56 -2.77 -19.05 -4.45
C GLU A 56 -3.42 -20.30 -3.84
N GLN A 57 -3.78 -21.29 -4.66
CA GLN A 57 -4.47 -22.49 -4.19
C GLN A 57 -3.54 -23.38 -3.35
N ALA A 58 -2.26 -23.44 -3.71
CA ALA A 58 -1.25 -24.20 -2.97
C ALA A 58 -1.04 -23.65 -1.54
N ASN A 59 -1.35 -22.37 -1.31
CA ASN A 59 -1.16 -21.73 -0.02
C ASN A 59 -2.35 -21.87 0.94
N LEU A 60 -3.51 -22.34 0.48
CA LEU A 60 -4.75 -22.35 1.28
C LEU A 60 -4.67 -23.22 2.54
N ASP A 61 -3.88 -24.29 2.50
CA ASP A 61 -3.69 -25.21 3.63
C ASP A 61 -2.47 -24.83 4.51
N LEU A 62 -1.72 -23.78 4.15
CA LEU A 62 -0.57 -23.34 4.93
C LEU A 62 -1.00 -22.55 6.17
N VAL A 63 -0.27 -22.75 7.27
CA VAL A 63 -0.54 -22.07 8.53
C VAL A 63 0.23 -20.76 8.60
N MET A 64 -0.50 -19.66 8.74
CA MET A 64 0.08 -18.34 8.99
C MET A 64 0.73 -18.29 10.39
N THR A 65 2.02 -18.00 10.42
CA THR A 65 2.80 -17.87 11.68
C THR A 65 2.89 -16.41 12.12
N PRO A 66 3.34 -16.09 13.35
CA PRO A 66 3.56 -14.70 13.75
C PRO A 66 4.91 -14.13 13.29
N TYR A 67 5.71 -14.89 12.52
CA TYR A 67 7.04 -14.42 12.09
C TYR A 67 6.89 -13.47 10.90
N LEU A 68 7.26 -12.20 11.11
CA LEU A 68 7.12 -11.15 10.12
C LEU A 68 8.13 -11.27 8.99
N TRP A 69 7.70 -10.92 7.78
CA TRP A 69 8.53 -10.74 6.59
C TRP A 69 8.56 -9.26 6.21
N THR A 70 9.67 -8.80 5.62
CA THR A 70 9.90 -7.39 5.30
C THR A 70 9.93 -7.16 3.78
N PRO A 71 9.56 -5.96 3.29
CA PRO A 71 9.22 -4.74 4.05
C PRO A 71 7.91 -4.79 4.86
N LEU A 72 7.88 -4.14 6.02
CA LEU A 72 6.66 -3.99 6.82
C LEU A 72 5.81 -2.85 6.22
N THR A 73 4.70 -3.18 5.58
CA THR A 73 3.88 -2.30 4.72
C THR A 73 3.01 -1.29 5.48
N TRP A 74 3.61 -0.60 6.44
CA TRP A 74 3.06 0.56 7.16
C TRP A 74 4.09 1.69 7.19
N PHE A 75 3.63 2.94 7.36
CA PHE A 75 4.50 4.11 7.40
C PHE A 75 5.49 4.11 6.22
N SER A 76 6.79 4.32 6.48
CA SER A 76 7.85 4.30 5.46
C SER A 76 8.02 2.96 4.76
N GLY A 77 7.63 1.85 5.38
CA GLY A 77 7.72 0.54 4.77
C GLY A 77 6.70 0.33 3.64
N LYS A 78 5.65 1.17 3.56
CA LYS A 78 4.84 1.28 2.33
C LYS A 78 5.66 1.80 1.16
N GLN A 79 6.43 2.87 1.36
CA GLN A 79 7.31 3.36 0.31
C GLN A 79 8.40 2.34 -0.04
N ALA A 80 8.97 1.65 0.96
CA ALA A 80 9.95 0.59 0.72
C ALA A 80 9.37 -0.56 -0.13
N ALA A 81 8.11 -0.95 0.13
CA ALA A 81 7.44 -1.97 -0.67
C ALA A 81 7.16 -1.55 -2.11
N ILE A 82 6.98 -0.25 -2.41
CA ILE A 82 6.94 0.24 -3.80
C ILE A 82 8.27 -0.03 -4.49
N PHE A 83 9.40 0.32 -3.85
CA PHE A 83 10.73 0.09 -4.42
C PHE A 83 11.06 -1.40 -4.59
N GLU A 84 10.66 -2.22 -3.63
CA GLU A 84 10.95 -3.66 -3.62
C GLU A 84 10.08 -4.44 -4.60
N TYR A 85 8.76 -4.23 -4.57
CA TYR A 85 7.80 -5.12 -5.23
C TYR A 85 7.14 -4.54 -6.47
N ILE A 86 7.35 -3.25 -6.78
CA ILE A 86 6.68 -2.59 -7.92
C ILE A 86 7.73 -2.10 -8.92
N ASP A 87 8.47 -1.05 -8.58
CA ASP A 87 9.52 -0.48 -9.44
C ASP A 87 10.39 0.48 -8.63
N GLN A 88 11.71 0.44 -8.82
CA GLN A 88 12.65 1.32 -8.12
C GLN A 88 12.66 2.76 -8.65
N TRP A 89 12.15 2.97 -9.86
CA TRP A 89 12.29 4.23 -10.60
C TRP A 89 10.95 4.80 -11.07
N LYS A 90 10.03 3.93 -11.48
CA LYS A 90 8.70 4.36 -11.90
C LYS A 90 7.84 4.61 -10.68
N MET A 91 7.48 5.87 -10.52
CA MET A 91 6.57 6.32 -9.47
C MET A 91 5.10 6.04 -9.87
N PRO A 92 4.24 5.63 -8.92
CA PRO A 92 2.81 5.47 -9.17
C PRO A 92 2.14 6.77 -9.63
N VAL A 93 1.23 6.67 -10.60
CA VAL A 93 0.38 7.78 -11.06
C VAL A 93 -0.87 7.98 -10.18
N LEU A 94 -1.12 7.08 -9.24
CA LEU A 94 -2.18 7.24 -8.25
C LEU A 94 -1.78 6.52 -6.97
N VAL A 95 -1.88 7.21 -5.84
CA VAL A 95 -1.76 6.61 -4.52
C VAL A 95 -2.98 6.99 -3.71
N GLY A 96 -3.67 5.99 -3.15
CA GLY A 96 -4.84 6.15 -2.30
C GLY A 96 -4.52 5.85 -0.83
N GLY A 97 -4.99 6.70 0.08
CA GLY A 97 -4.82 6.51 1.53
C GLY A 97 -5.97 7.11 2.36
N ASP A 98 -6.03 6.73 3.63
CA ASP A 98 -7.06 7.17 4.60
C ASP A 98 -6.50 7.39 6.03
N THR A 99 -5.22 7.08 6.24
CA THR A 99 -4.54 7.13 7.55
C THR A 99 -3.23 7.94 7.44
N PRO A 100 -3.16 9.16 8.01
CA PRO A 100 -2.14 10.13 7.61
C PRO A 100 -0.71 9.64 7.78
N THR A 101 -0.40 9.08 8.95
CA THR A 101 0.96 8.66 9.28
C THR A 101 1.37 7.36 8.56
N SER A 102 0.43 6.43 8.39
CA SER A 102 0.72 5.14 7.75
C SER A 102 0.82 5.26 6.23
N ASP A 103 -0.03 6.07 5.61
CA ASP A 103 -0.10 6.26 4.16
C ASP A 103 0.77 7.40 3.66
N GLY A 104 1.11 8.36 4.53
CA GLY A 104 1.80 9.60 4.18
C GLY A 104 3.07 9.37 3.37
N TYR A 105 3.87 8.35 3.70
CA TYR A 105 5.11 8.09 2.98
C TYR A 105 4.88 7.74 1.50
N MET A 106 3.94 6.84 1.20
CA MET A 106 3.62 6.51 -0.20
C MET A 106 2.89 7.65 -0.91
N LEU A 107 2.11 8.46 -0.17
CA LEU A 107 1.43 9.64 -0.73
C LEU A 107 2.48 10.70 -1.12
N PHE A 108 3.27 11.19 -0.17
CA PHE A 108 4.19 12.30 -0.39
C PHE A 108 5.47 11.95 -1.17
N HIS A 109 5.93 10.70 -1.13
CA HIS A 109 7.18 10.28 -1.78
C HIS A 109 6.95 9.36 -2.99
N GLY A 110 5.75 8.81 -3.15
CA GLY A 110 5.46 7.85 -4.22
C GLY A 110 4.86 8.49 -5.47
N VAL A 111 4.02 9.52 -5.37
CA VAL A 111 3.20 9.98 -6.50
C VAL A 111 4.00 10.74 -7.57
N ASP A 112 3.89 10.30 -8.83
CA ASP A 112 4.48 11.00 -9.98
C ASP A 112 3.64 12.20 -10.44
N THR A 113 3.70 13.29 -9.68
CA THR A 113 2.98 14.53 -10.04
C THR A 113 3.44 15.15 -11.37
N SER A 114 4.68 14.89 -11.81
CA SER A 114 5.21 15.36 -13.10
C SER A 114 4.49 14.77 -14.31
N LYS A 115 3.88 13.59 -14.11
CA LYS A 115 3.03 12.89 -15.09
C LYS A 115 1.54 13.07 -14.84
N GLY A 116 1.16 14.02 -13.98
CA GLY A 116 -0.22 14.25 -13.59
C GLY A 116 -0.74 13.25 -12.55
N GLY A 117 0.16 12.60 -11.81
CA GLY A 117 -0.22 11.64 -10.77
C GLY A 117 -1.03 12.27 -9.64
N ILE A 118 -1.88 11.46 -9.00
CA ILE A 118 -2.93 11.90 -8.07
C ILE A 118 -2.67 11.37 -6.65
N HIS A 119 -2.81 12.26 -5.67
CA HIS A 119 -2.98 11.92 -4.27
C HIS A 119 -4.47 11.73 -3.98
N LEU A 120 -4.94 10.49 -3.91
CA LEU A 120 -6.32 10.19 -3.55
C LEU A 120 -6.43 10.02 -2.04
N TRP A 121 -7.27 10.84 -1.40
CA TRP A 121 -7.46 10.82 0.04
C TRP A 121 -8.90 10.51 0.40
N ILE A 122 -9.10 9.44 1.17
CA ILE A 122 -10.41 9.06 1.70
C ILE A 122 -10.57 9.65 3.10
N ASN A 123 -11.24 10.80 3.18
CA ASN A 123 -11.53 11.49 4.43
C ASN A 123 -12.63 10.75 5.22
N ARG A 124 -12.20 9.84 6.11
CA ARG A 124 -13.09 9.13 7.03
C ARG A 124 -13.27 9.82 8.39
N ARG A 125 -12.45 10.82 8.73
CA ARG A 125 -12.43 11.52 10.04
C ARG A 125 -11.84 12.91 9.90
N GLU A 126 -12.50 13.90 10.48
CA GLU A 126 -12.04 15.30 10.45
C GLU A 126 -10.62 15.48 11.00
N SER A 127 -10.29 14.83 12.13
CA SER A 127 -8.96 14.89 12.72
C SER A 127 -7.86 14.33 11.80
N TYR A 128 -8.19 13.43 10.88
CA TYR A 128 -7.23 12.91 9.90
C TYR A 128 -7.10 13.84 8.69
N LEU A 129 -8.17 14.57 8.35
CA LEU A 129 -8.10 15.63 7.35
C LEU A 129 -7.21 16.79 7.84
N GLU A 130 -7.39 17.24 9.08
CA GLU A 130 -6.53 18.25 9.69
C GLU A 130 -5.07 17.80 9.67
N GLN A 131 -4.80 16.56 10.14
CA GLN A 131 -3.45 16.02 10.16
C GLN A 131 -2.81 15.90 8.77
N ILE A 132 -3.54 15.45 7.74
CA ILE A 132 -2.94 15.35 6.39
C ILE A 132 -2.70 16.73 5.79
N GLN A 133 -3.53 17.74 6.10
CA GLN A 133 -3.33 19.12 5.68
C GLN A 133 -2.06 19.73 6.32
N ASP A 134 -1.84 19.48 7.61
CA ASP A 134 -0.60 19.87 8.29
C ASP A 134 0.61 19.18 7.64
N MET A 135 0.52 17.88 7.39
CA MET A 135 1.59 17.14 6.70
C MET A 135 1.85 17.64 5.28
N ILE A 136 0.84 18.09 4.53
CA ILE A 136 1.03 18.72 3.21
C ILE A 136 1.89 19.97 3.37
N ALA A 137 1.55 20.86 4.30
CA ALA A 137 2.33 22.08 4.55
C ALA A 137 3.77 21.77 4.97
N GLU A 138 3.96 20.83 5.90
CA GLU A 138 5.28 20.38 6.35
C GLU A 138 6.13 19.81 5.19
N ASN A 139 5.54 18.99 4.31
CA ASN A 139 6.26 18.42 3.18
C ASN A 139 6.55 19.47 2.09
N VAL A 140 5.67 20.45 1.87
CA VAL A 140 5.96 21.59 1.00
C VAL A 140 7.18 22.35 1.51
N GLU A 141 7.20 22.71 2.80
CA GLU A 141 8.35 23.39 3.41
C GLU A 141 9.62 22.56 3.32
N GLY A 142 9.52 21.25 3.59
CA GLY A 142 10.63 20.31 3.46
C GLY A 142 11.21 20.23 2.05
N GLN A 143 10.35 20.14 1.03
CA GLN A 143 10.75 20.12 -0.37
C GLN A 143 11.41 21.45 -0.79
N MET A 144 10.83 22.58 -0.40
CA MET A 144 11.39 23.91 -0.66
C MET A 144 12.78 24.07 -0.03
N ALA A 145 12.92 23.71 1.24
CA ALA A 145 14.18 23.80 1.98
C ALA A 145 15.26 22.89 1.38
N ALA A 146 14.87 21.73 0.84
CA ALA A 146 15.77 20.80 0.14
C ALA A 146 16.10 21.23 -1.30
N GLY A 147 15.49 22.29 -1.83
CA GLY A 147 15.66 22.72 -3.22
C GLY A 147 15.05 21.75 -4.24
N LEU A 148 14.08 20.95 -3.81
CA LEU A 148 13.33 20.03 -4.65
C LEU A 148 12.15 20.74 -5.31
N GLU A 149 11.63 20.16 -6.40
CA GLU A 149 10.32 20.57 -6.89
C GLU A 149 9.28 20.33 -5.81
N VAL A 150 8.45 21.34 -5.54
CA VAL A 150 7.32 21.22 -4.62
C VAL A 150 6.21 20.43 -5.31
N THR A 151 5.88 19.27 -4.76
CA THR A 151 4.87 18.34 -5.28
C THR A 151 3.84 17.94 -4.24
N ALA A 152 4.16 18.13 -2.95
CA ALA A 152 3.35 17.64 -1.83
C ALA A 152 1.94 18.23 -1.76
N ASP A 153 1.69 19.41 -2.35
CA ASP A 153 0.39 20.09 -2.40
C ASP A 153 -0.35 19.92 -3.74
N LYS A 154 0.22 19.18 -4.70
CA LYS A 154 -0.34 19.06 -6.06
C LYS A 154 -1.30 17.88 -6.18
N ASN A 155 -2.30 18.01 -7.05
CA ASN A 155 -3.15 16.92 -7.54
C ASN A 155 -3.85 16.09 -6.45
N TRP A 156 -4.33 16.74 -5.39
CA TRP A 156 -5.14 16.08 -4.36
C TRP A 156 -6.59 15.93 -4.81
N VAL A 157 -7.11 14.71 -4.68
CA VAL A 157 -8.53 14.39 -4.77
C VAL A 157 -8.95 13.89 -3.40
N ILE A 158 -9.69 14.72 -2.66
CA ILE A 158 -10.18 14.38 -1.33
C ILE A 158 -11.67 14.05 -1.45
N VAL A 159 -12.06 12.87 -0.99
CA VAL A 159 -13.44 12.38 -0.97
C VAL A 159 -13.75 11.73 0.37
N THR A 160 -15.00 11.76 0.78
CA THR A 160 -15.52 11.03 1.93
C THR A 160 -15.96 9.62 1.49
N PRO A 161 -16.05 8.65 2.43
CA PRO A 161 -16.61 7.34 2.12
C PRO A 161 -18.00 7.40 1.48
N ALA A 162 -18.86 8.35 1.89
CA ALA A 162 -20.20 8.49 1.36
C ALA A 162 -20.22 8.88 -0.12
N GLU A 163 -19.28 9.71 -0.56
CA GLU A 163 -19.19 10.17 -1.96
C GLU A 163 -18.79 9.06 -2.94
N ILE A 164 -18.09 8.02 -2.47
CA ILE A 164 -17.62 6.90 -3.32
C ILE A 164 -18.46 5.63 -3.18
N LEU A 165 -19.23 5.50 -2.11
CA LEU A 165 -20.10 4.33 -1.89
C LEU A 165 -21.47 4.47 -2.54
N GLY A 166 -21.80 5.64 -3.08
CA GLY A 166 -23.08 5.90 -3.76
C GLY A 166 -24.26 5.70 -2.82
N SER A 167 -24.50 6.67 -1.93
CA SER A 167 -25.72 6.72 -1.10
C SER A 167 -26.99 6.89 -1.94
#